data_AF-A0A924EMN7-F1
#
_entry.id   AF-A0A924EMN7-F1
#
_cell.length_a   1.000
_cell.length_b   1.000
_cell.length_c   1.000
_cell.angle_alpha   90.00
_cell.angle_beta   90.00
_cell.angle_gamma   90.00
#
_symmetry.space_group_name_H-M   'P 1'
#
loop_
_entity.id
_entity.type
_entity.pdbx_description
1 polymer ?
#
loop_
_entity_poly.entity_id
_entity_poly.type
_entity_poly.pdbx_seq_one_letter_code
_entity_poly.pdbx_strand_id
1 'polypeptide(L)'
;TGDAPIWHEFQMNGLGPHEITGLLSHFNLSSYLGFATMEGGKYYNDKFVGYYFTHRIPWYFKSFGKNISSFDVIYRGITGNMKNPEYHNLDFKPLDHLYQEVGFEWKNFLSSQFNLGVFYRVGYYQTSVFKENFAIQLKLKSLGF
;
A
#
# COMPACT_ATOMS: atom_id res chain seq x y z
N THR A 1 -13.54 -15.64 25.74
CA THR A 1 -14.55 -15.40 24.70
C THR A 1 -14.63 -13.90 24.50
N GLY A 2 -14.12 -13.39 23.38
CA GLY A 2 -14.21 -11.98 23.02
C GLY A 2 -15.58 -11.67 22.43
N ASP A 3 -16.40 -10.91 23.16
CA ASP A 3 -17.80 -10.60 22.82
C ASP A 3 -17.94 -9.35 21.91
N ALA A 4 -16.82 -8.73 21.50
CA ALA A 4 -16.83 -7.46 20.77
C ALA A 4 -16.63 -7.64 19.23
N PRO A 5 -17.59 -7.20 18.39
CA PRO A 5 -17.44 -7.22 16.93
C PRO A 5 -16.32 -6.27 16.45
N ILE A 6 -15.45 -6.73 15.53
CA ILE A 6 -14.36 -5.93 14.93
C ILE A 6 -14.82 -4.87 13.92
N TRP A 7 -16.12 -4.82 13.60
CA TRP A 7 -16.68 -3.97 12.54
C TRP A 7 -16.58 -2.46 12.82
N HIS A 8 -16.29 -2.06 14.07
CA HIS A 8 -16.03 -0.68 14.43
C HIS A 8 -14.55 -0.26 14.30
N GLU A 9 -13.66 -1.22 14.00
CA GLU A 9 -12.23 -0.99 13.85
C GLU A 9 -11.87 -0.65 12.40
N PHE A 10 -10.87 0.21 12.23
CA PHE A 10 -10.36 0.55 10.90
C PHE A 10 -9.39 -0.52 10.44
N GLN A 11 -9.76 -1.25 9.38
CA GLN A 11 -8.82 -2.09 8.65
C GLN A 11 -7.81 -1.19 7.93
N MET A 12 -6.52 -1.41 8.16
CA MET A 12 -5.50 -0.76 7.36
C MET A 12 -5.54 -1.38 5.96
N ASN A 13 -5.62 -0.54 4.91
CA ASN A 13 -5.79 -0.96 3.52
C ASN A 13 -4.51 -1.59 2.94
N GLY A 14 -4.09 -2.74 3.51
CA GLY A 14 -3.03 -3.56 2.94
C GLY A 14 -3.52 -4.30 1.71
N LEU A 15 -2.72 -4.23 0.64
CA LEU A 15 -2.99 -4.91 -0.62
C LEU A 15 -2.03 -6.08 -0.86
N GLY A 16 -0.97 -6.20 -0.06
CA GLY A 16 0.01 -7.27 -0.14
C GLY A 16 -0.57 -8.64 0.19
N PRO A 17 -0.04 -9.71 -0.43
CA PRO A 17 -0.45 -11.08 -0.14
C PRO A 17 -0.02 -11.51 1.27
N HIS A 18 -0.74 -12.48 1.85
CA HIS A 18 -0.36 -13.13 3.11
C HIS A 18 0.93 -13.95 2.96
N GLU A 19 1.09 -14.62 1.81
CA GLU A 19 2.31 -15.36 1.46
C GLU A 19 2.80 -15.01 0.06
N ILE A 20 4.11 -14.89 -0.08
CA ILE A 20 4.76 -14.62 -1.35
C ILE A 20 5.14 -15.95 -2.02
N THR A 21 4.20 -16.50 -2.79
CA THR A 21 4.35 -17.78 -3.50
C THR A 21 4.73 -17.61 -4.98
N GLY A 22 5.31 -16.47 -5.37
CA GLY A 22 5.83 -16.21 -6.71
C GLY A 22 5.79 -14.75 -7.14
N LEU A 23 6.31 -14.41 -8.34
CA LEU A 23 6.37 -13.03 -8.82
C LEU A 23 4.99 -12.36 -9.00
N LEU A 24 3.95 -13.14 -9.31
CA LEU A 24 2.58 -12.63 -9.45
C LEU A 24 1.95 -12.24 -8.11
N SER A 25 2.43 -12.80 -6.99
CA SER A 25 1.94 -12.41 -5.65
C SER A 25 2.33 -10.98 -5.29
N HIS A 26 3.34 -10.42 -5.96
CA HIS A 26 3.75 -9.03 -5.77
C HIS A 26 2.86 -8.05 -6.53
N PHE A 27 1.97 -8.52 -7.42
CA PHE A 27 1.12 -7.68 -8.26
C PHE A 27 -0.21 -7.37 -7.60
N ASN A 28 -0.48 -6.09 -7.34
CA ASN A 28 -1.72 -5.64 -6.72
C ASN A 28 -2.45 -4.59 -7.56
N LEU A 29 -3.79 -4.64 -7.54
CA LEU A 29 -4.67 -3.61 -8.08
C LEU A 29 -5.07 -2.66 -6.94
N SER A 30 -4.87 -1.35 -7.13
CA SER A 30 -4.83 -0.42 -6.01
C SER A 30 -5.93 0.63 -5.97
N SER A 31 -6.32 0.98 -4.74
CA SER A 31 -6.99 2.22 -4.39
C SER A 31 -5.99 3.24 -3.83
N TYR A 32 -6.28 4.55 -3.92
CA TYR A 32 -5.34 5.64 -3.60
C TYR A 32 -4.73 5.58 -2.18
N LEU A 33 -5.46 5.03 -1.21
CA LEU A 33 -5.04 4.91 0.20
C LEU A 33 -4.46 3.53 0.56
N GLY A 34 -4.33 2.61 -0.40
CA GLY A 34 -3.86 1.25 -0.14
C GLY A 34 -2.34 1.14 -0.13
N PHE A 35 -1.79 0.43 0.86
CA PHE A 35 -0.37 0.11 0.99
C PHE A 35 -0.06 -1.16 0.20
N ALA A 36 0.88 -1.07 -0.73
CA ALA A 36 1.10 -2.11 -1.73
C ALA A 36 1.81 -3.34 -1.15
N THR A 37 2.68 -3.12 -0.16
CA THR A 37 3.46 -4.16 0.52
C THR A 37 2.81 -4.60 1.83
N MET A 38 1.88 -3.82 2.39
CA MET A 38 1.19 -4.18 3.64
C MET A 38 0.24 -5.34 3.40
N GLU A 39 0.30 -6.35 4.24
CA GLU A 39 -0.57 -7.51 4.18
C GLU A 39 -2.04 -7.15 4.44
N GLY A 40 -2.94 -7.57 3.55
CA GLY A 40 -4.36 -7.31 3.69
C GLY A 40 -4.98 -8.00 4.89
N GLY A 41 -5.73 -7.27 5.71
CA GLY A 41 -6.45 -7.83 6.87
C GLY A 41 -5.56 -8.22 8.04
N LYS A 42 -4.28 -7.87 8.03
CA LYS A 42 -3.38 -8.11 9.16
C LYS A 42 -3.51 -7.07 10.27
N TYR A 43 -3.76 -5.81 9.90
CA TYR A 43 -3.71 -4.68 10.83
C TYR A 43 -5.08 -4.00 11.00
N TYR A 44 -5.50 -3.87 12.25
CA TYR A 44 -6.72 -3.15 12.65
C TYR A 44 -6.40 -2.18 13.79
N ASN A 45 -7.04 -1.01 13.78
CA ASN A 45 -6.82 0.04 14.78
C ASN A 45 -8.12 0.79 15.09
N ASP A 46 -8.24 1.25 16.34
CA ASP A 46 -9.37 2.10 16.78
C ASP A 46 -9.16 3.55 16.32
N LYS A 47 -7.89 3.95 16.25
CA LYS A 47 -7.42 5.26 15.86
C LYS A 47 -6.17 5.12 15.03
N PHE A 48 -6.08 5.88 13.96
CA PHE A 48 -4.89 5.93 13.13
C PHE A 48 -4.62 7.35 12.65
N VAL A 49 -3.37 7.63 12.34
CA VAL A 49 -2.93 8.80 11.60
C VAL A 49 -2.07 8.32 10.44
N GLY A 50 -2.30 8.91 9.27
CA GLY A 50 -1.52 8.62 8.08
C GLY A 50 -1.14 9.88 7.35
N TYR A 51 -0.04 9.80 6.61
CA TYR A 51 0.38 10.82 5.67
C TYR A 51 0.59 10.19 4.29
N TYR A 52 0.33 10.99 3.27
CA TYR A 52 0.51 10.61 1.87
C TYR A 52 1.18 11.76 1.14
N PHE A 53 2.48 11.61 0.90
CA PHE A 53 3.28 12.55 0.15
C PHE A 53 3.48 12.02 -1.27
N THR A 54 3.30 12.89 -2.25
CA THR A 54 3.59 12.58 -3.65
C THR A 54 4.31 13.75 -4.29
N HIS A 55 5.44 13.46 -4.91
CA HIS A 55 6.24 14.41 -5.65
C HIS A 55 6.33 13.98 -7.11
N ARG A 56 5.76 14.79 -8.00
CA ARG A 56 5.90 14.58 -9.44
C ARG A 56 7.23 15.15 -9.91
N ILE A 57 8.03 14.30 -10.52
CA ILE A 57 9.23 14.74 -11.24
C ILE A 57 8.73 15.42 -12.53
N PRO A 58 9.13 16.67 -12.82
CA PRO A 58 8.67 17.41 -14.00
C PRO A 58 9.35 16.92 -15.29
N TRP A 59 9.61 15.62 -15.38
CA TRP A 59 10.11 14.97 -16.58
C TRP A 59 8.93 14.34 -17.32
N TYR A 60 8.56 15.01 -18.40
CA TYR A 60 7.50 14.56 -19.29
C TYR A 60 8.11 13.97 -20.54
N PHE A 61 7.68 12.76 -20.89
CA PHE A 61 8.14 12.08 -22.10
C PHE A 61 6.99 11.34 -22.75
N LYS A 62 7.11 11.08 -24.05
CA LYS A 62 6.18 10.22 -24.78
C LYS A 62 6.89 8.89 -25.01
N SER A 63 6.24 7.80 -24.62
CA SER A 63 6.70 6.45 -24.98
C SER A 63 6.11 6.09 -26.34
N PHE A 64 5.10 5.21 -26.39
CA PHE A 64 4.43 4.78 -27.62
C PHE A 64 2.98 5.26 -27.66
N GLY A 65 2.69 6.45 -28.19
CA GLY A 65 1.30 6.93 -28.32
C GLY A 65 1.11 8.42 -28.02
N LYS A 66 -0.14 8.81 -27.72
CA LYS A 66 -0.55 10.21 -27.50
C LYS A 66 -0.48 10.66 -26.03
N ASN A 67 -0.41 9.75 -25.06
CA ASN A 67 -0.40 10.09 -23.64
C ASN A 67 1.01 10.47 -23.17
N ILE A 68 1.11 11.54 -22.38
CA ILE A 68 2.37 12.02 -21.81
C ILE A 68 2.66 11.22 -20.54
N SER A 69 3.78 10.49 -20.53
CA SER A 69 4.28 9.79 -19.35
C SER A 69 4.99 10.75 -18.39
N SER A 70 4.91 10.46 -17.10
CA SER A 70 5.69 11.13 -16.05
C SER A 70 6.06 10.14 -14.95
N PHE A 71 6.97 10.56 -14.08
CA PHE A 71 7.36 9.80 -12.90
C PHE A 71 6.94 10.54 -11.62
N ASP A 72 6.32 9.82 -10.71
CA ASP A 72 5.89 10.32 -9.42
C ASP A 72 6.60 9.50 -8.33
N VAL A 73 7.19 10.17 -7.35
CA VAL A 73 7.72 9.54 -6.13
C VAL A 73 6.64 9.65 -5.07
N ILE A 74 6.30 8.52 -4.45
CA ILE A 74 5.27 8.42 -3.42
C ILE A 74 5.97 8.06 -2.12
N TYR A 75 5.58 8.72 -1.04
CA TYR A 75 6.01 8.34 0.28
C TYR A 75 4.81 8.42 1.21
N ARG A 76 4.46 7.30 1.82
CA ARG A 76 3.27 7.19 2.65
C ARG A 76 3.61 6.49 3.94
N GLY A 77 2.92 6.87 4.99
CA GLY A 77 3.04 6.22 6.27
C GLY A 77 1.75 6.24 7.03
N ILE A 78 1.59 5.27 7.91
CA ILE A 78 0.43 5.11 8.76
C ILE A 78 0.88 4.53 10.09
N THR A 79 0.29 5.02 11.17
CA THR A 79 0.48 4.50 12.52
C THR A 79 -0.84 4.59 13.24
N GLY A 80 -1.06 3.70 14.21
CA GLY A 80 -2.29 3.68 14.95
C GLY A 80 -2.10 3.09 16.33
N ASN A 81 -3.23 2.88 16.97
CA ASN A 81 -3.29 2.12 18.19
C ASN A 81 -4.61 1.35 18.21
N MET A 82 -4.72 0.42 19.16
CA MET A 82 -5.97 -0.25 19.44
C MET A 82 -6.07 -0.52 20.93
N LYS A 83 -7.21 -0.17 21.53
CA LYS A 83 -7.50 -0.51 22.92
C LYS A 83 -8.12 -1.91 22.99
N ASN A 84 -7.64 -2.71 23.93
CA ASN A 84 -8.16 -4.04 24.24
C ASN A 84 -8.24 -5.01 23.03
N PRO A 85 -7.15 -5.23 22.28
CA PRO A 85 -7.14 -6.18 21.16
C PRO A 85 -7.56 -7.61 21.57
N GLU A 86 -7.37 -7.99 22.83
CA GLU A 86 -7.76 -9.29 23.39
C GLU A 86 -9.28 -9.54 23.43
N TYR A 87 -10.10 -8.51 23.25
CA TYR A 87 -11.56 -8.64 23.21
C TYR A 87 -12.09 -9.15 21.87
N HIS A 88 -11.21 -9.38 20.89
CA HIS A 88 -11.57 -9.84 19.56
C HIS A 88 -10.95 -11.21 19.27
N ASN A 89 -11.77 -12.16 18.83
CA ASN A 89 -11.35 -13.55 18.54
C ASN A 89 -10.76 -13.74 17.12
N LEU A 90 -10.11 -12.72 16.54
CA LEU A 90 -9.51 -12.78 15.21
C LEU A 90 -8.00 -12.66 15.29
N ASP A 91 -7.27 -13.32 14.40
CA ASP A 91 -5.81 -13.19 14.30
C ASP A 91 -5.46 -11.91 13.55
N PHE A 92 -5.26 -10.82 14.29
CA PHE A 92 -4.81 -9.54 13.77
C PHE A 92 -3.82 -8.88 14.73
N LYS A 93 -3.16 -7.83 14.26
CA LYS A 93 -2.21 -7.05 15.06
C LYS A 93 -2.55 -5.56 15.02
N PRO A 94 -2.49 -4.83 16.15
CA PRO A 94 -2.51 -3.38 16.11
C PRO A 94 -1.26 -2.83 15.42
N LEU A 95 -1.39 -1.66 14.78
CA LEU A 95 -0.28 -0.98 14.10
C LEU A 95 0.38 0.03 15.05
N ASP A 96 0.99 -0.50 16.10
CA ASP A 96 1.59 0.22 17.22
C ASP A 96 2.85 1.02 16.87
N HIS A 97 3.44 0.78 15.70
CA HIS A 97 4.61 1.52 15.19
C HIS A 97 4.27 2.22 13.86
N LEU A 98 5.19 3.08 13.40
CA LEU A 98 5.04 3.77 12.13
C LEU A 98 5.36 2.82 10.96
N TYR A 99 4.33 2.46 10.21
CA TYR A 99 4.43 1.76 8.94
C TYR A 99 4.71 2.74 7.82
N GLN A 100 5.68 2.44 6.96
CA GLN A 100 6.10 3.36 5.90
C GLN A 100 6.38 2.60 4.60
N GLU A 101 6.00 3.22 3.49
CA GLU A 101 6.31 2.76 2.15
C GLU A 101 6.80 3.92 1.29
N VAL A 102 7.86 3.64 0.53
CA VAL A 102 8.32 4.49 -0.56
C VAL A 102 7.91 3.83 -1.86
N GLY A 103 7.43 4.62 -2.81
CA GLY A 103 7.01 4.17 -4.11
C GLY A 103 7.57 5.02 -5.23
N PHE A 104 7.73 4.38 -6.38
CA PHE A 104 8.01 5.03 -7.65
C PHE A 104 6.91 4.63 -8.64
N GLU A 105 6.15 5.61 -9.12
CA GLU A 105 5.05 5.42 -10.05
C GLU A 105 5.39 5.99 -11.43
N TRP A 106 5.34 5.15 -12.45
CA TRP A 106 5.33 5.56 -13.85
C TRP A 106 3.88 5.78 -14.30
N LYS A 107 3.52 7.05 -14.48
CA LYS A 107 2.22 7.49 -15.00
C LYS A 107 2.10 7.22 -16.49
N ASN A 108 0.92 6.75 -16.92
CA ASN A 108 0.63 6.41 -18.32
C ASN A 108 1.68 5.45 -18.89
N PHE A 109 1.95 4.37 -18.16
CA PHE A 109 2.91 3.34 -18.52
C PHE A 109 2.69 2.90 -19.98
N LEU A 110 3.72 3.03 -20.82
CA LEU A 110 3.65 2.77 -22.27
C LEU A 110 2.50 3.49 -23.00
N SER A 111 2.18 4.73 -22.61
CA SER A 111 1.05 5.51 -23.13
C SER A 111 -0.32 4.85 -22.92
N SER A 112 -0.41 3.86 -22.03
CA SER A 112 -1.68 3.22 -21.67
C SER A 112 -2.45 4.05 -20.64
N GLN A 113 -3.65 3.59 -20.27
CA GLN A 113 -4.41 4.13 -19.15
C GLN A 113 -3.97 3.52 -17.81
N PHE A 114 -2.85 2.79 -17.75
CA PHE A 114 -2.34 2.23 -16.50
C PHE A 114 -1.16 3.05 -15.98
N ASN A 115 -1.04 3.11 -14.66
CA ASN A 115 0.15 3.58 -13.98
C ASN A 115 0.82 2.36 -13.36
N LEU A 116 2.13 2.23 -13.56
CA LEU A 116 2.93 1.15 -12.98
C LEU A 116 3.68 1.70 -11.77
N GLY A 117 3.30 1.26 -10.59
CA GLY A 117 3.93 1.60 -9.32
C GLY A 117 4.84 0.48 -8.84
N VAL A 118 5.97 0.85 -8.26
CA VAL A 118 6.89 -0.05 -7.58
C VAL A 118 7.04 0.48 -6.16
N PHE A 119 6.77 -0.35 -5.16
CA PHE A 119 6.75 0.05 -3.76
C PHE A 119 7.73 -0.78 -2.94
N TYR A 120 8.35 -0.13 -1.97
CA TYR A 120 9.27 -0.74 -1.02
C TYR A 120 8.92 -0.32 0.41
N ARG A 121 8.80 -1.31 1.29
CA ARG A 121 8.53 -1.12 2.70
C ARG A 121 9.79 -0.66 3.43
N VAL A 122 9.67 0.39 4.25
CA VAL A 122 10.79 0.92 5.04
C VAL A 122 10.40 1.10 6.50
N GLY A 123 11.40 1.19 7.37
CA GLY A 123 11.20 1.43 8.80
C GLY A 123 10.93 0.15 9.60
N TYR A 124 10.14 0.26 10.67
CA TYR A 124 10.02 -0.77 11.70
C TYR A 124 9.48 -2.11 11.18
N TYR A 125 8.52 -2.07 10.24
CA TYR A 125 7.87 -3.26 9.70
C TYR A 125 8.61 -3.89 8.50
N GLN A 126 9.83 -3.45 8.20
CA GLN A 126 10.67 -4.06 7.19
C GLN A 126 11.10 -5.47 7.63
N THR A 127 11.06 -6.45 6.73
CA THR A 127 11.59 -7.79 6.98
C THR A 127 13.06 -7.88 6.53
N SER A 128 13.83 -8.82 7.06
CA SER A 128 15.23 -9.03 6.61
C SER A 128 15.34 -9.52 5.16
N VAL A 129 14.24 -9.98 4.58
CA VAL A 129 14.17 -10.59 3.25
C VAL A 129 13.72 -9.55 2.23
N PHE A 130 14.61 -9.14 1.33
CA PHE A 130 14.33 -8.05 0.36
C PHE A 130 13.04 -8.27 -0.45
N LYS A 131 12.80 -9.48 -0.95
CA LYS A 131 11.62 -9.82 -1.76
C LYS A 131 10.29 -9.59 -1.05
N GLU A 132 10.26 -9.67 0.28
CA GLU A 132 9.05 -9.47 1.08
C GLU A 132 8.72 -8.01 1.35
N ASN A 133 9.69 -7.13 1.11
CA ASN A 133 9.51 -5.69 1.29
C ASN A 133 9.11 -4.99 0.01
N PHE A 134 8.95 -5.71 -1.10
CA PHE A 134 8.75 -5.13 -2.42
C PHE A 134 7.42 -5.56 -3.02
N ALA A 135 6.71 -4.61 -3.64
CA ALA A 135 5.48 -4.88 -4.39
C ALA A 135 5.44 -4.10 -5.70
N ILE A 136 4.79 -4.68 -6.70
CA ILE A 136 4.47 -4.05 -7.97
C ILE A 136 2.98 -3.79 -8.01
N GLN A 137 2.58 -2.60 -8.44
CA GLN A 137 1.21 -2.18 -8.39
C GLN A 137 0.79 -1.63 -9.75
N LEU A 138 -0.32 -2.12 -10.27
CA LEU A 138 -0.89 -1.61 -11.50
C LEU A 138 -2.17 -0.84 -11.16
N LYS A 139 -2.19 0.46 -11.47
CA LYS A 139 -3.33 1.34 -11.19
C LYS A 139 -3.98 1.80 -12.48
N LEU A 140 -5.27 1.54 -12.66
CA LEU A 140 -6.02 2.07 -13.80
C LEU A 140 -6.37 3.55 -13.58
N LYS A 141 -6.05 4.40 -14.56
CA LYS A 141 -6.34 5.84 -14.59
C LYS A 141 -7.81 6.16 -14.83
N SER A 142 -8.56 5.25 -15.47
CA SER A 142 -9.98 5.40 -15.80
C SER A 142 -10.90 5.46 -14.56
N LEU A 143 -10.39 5.09 -13.39
CA LEU A 143 -11.01 5.40 -12.11
C LEU A 143 -10.80 6.90 -11.86
N GLY A 144 -11.66 7.73 -12.44
CA GLY A 144 -11.65 9.19 -12.34
C GLY A 144 -11.87 9.67 -10.92
N PHE A 145 -10.83 9.61 -10.11
CA PHE A 145 -10.70 10.23 -8.81
C PHE A 145 -9.41 11.05 -8.78
#